data_AF-A0A9E3V3L5-F1
#
_entry.id   AF-A0A9E3V3L5-F1
#
_cell.length_a   1.000
_cell.length_b   1.000
_cell.length_c   1.000
_cell.angle_alpha   90.00
_cell.angle_beta   90.00
_cell.angle_gamma   90.00
#
_symmetry.space_group_name_H-M   'P 1'
#
loop_
_entity.id
_entity.type
_entity.pdbx_description
1 polymer ?
#
loop_
_entity_poly.entity_id
_entity_poly.type
_entity_poly.pdbx_seq_one_letter_code
_entity_poly.pdbx_strand_id
1 'polypeptide(L)'
;MMTLRIAGGRVIDPANGIDEVRDLWIADGRVIATPGDPDAKADRTIDARGYVVMPGGVDVHCHIAGTKVNAARMLRPEEGRGAGLPG
;
A
#
# COMPACT_ATOMS: atom_id res chain seq x y z
N MET A 1 -21.91 3.21 1.18
CA MET A 1 -20.78 2.63 0.41
C MET A 1 -19.67 3.66 0.44
N MET A 2 -18.47 3.33 0.92
CA MET A 2 -17.41 4.33 1.11
C MET A 2 -16.50 4.38 -0.12
N THR A 3 -16.35 5.58 -0.66
CA THR A 3 -15.50 5.90 -1.81
C THR A 3 -14.22 6.60 -1.36
N LEU A 4 -13.10 6.21 -1.97
CA LEU A 4 -11.79 6.80 -1.73
C LEU A 4 -11.22 7.31 -3.06
N ARG A 5 -10.78 8.56 -3.07
CA ARG A 5 -9.98 9.16 -4.15
C ARG A 5 -8.54 9.34 -3.67
N ILE A 6 -7.58 8.83 -4.44
CA ILE A 6 -6.16 9.17 -4.30
C ILE A 6 -5.87 10.19 -5.41
N ALA A 7 -5.57 11.43 -5.05
CA ALA A 7 -5.53 12.56 -5.97
C ALA A 7 -4.10 13.00 -6.30
N GLY A 8 -3.82 13.23 -7.60
CA GLY A 8 -2.62 13.89 -8.09
C GLY A 8 -1.30 13.14 -7.90
N GLY A 9 -1.35 11.84 -7.60
CA GLY A 9 -0.16 11.00 -7.48
C GLY A 9 0.37 10.54 -8.84
N ARG A 10 1.68 10.30 -8.93
CA ARG A 10 2.28 9.60 -10.09
C ARG A 10 2.01 8.11 -9.94
N VAL A 11 1.05 7.59 -10.70
CA VAL A 11 0.69 6.18 -10.68
C VAL A 11 1.67 5.40 -11.54
N ILE A 12 2.29 4.38 -10.96
CA ILE A 12 3.17 3.44 -11.65
C ILE A 12 2.53 2.05 -11.58
N ASP A 13 2.07 1.56 -12.73
CA ASP A 13 1.49 0.22 -12.90
C ASP A 13 2.04 -0.43 -14.18
N PRO A 14 3.15 -1.18 -14.08
CA PRO A 14 3.80 -1.81 -15.23
C PRO A 14 2.93 -2.83 -15.95
N ALA A 15 2.03 -3.52 -15.23
CA ALA A 15 1.16 -4.53 -15.84
C ALA A 15 0.18 -3.90 -16.85
N ASN A 16 -0.20 -2.64 -16.61
CA ASN A 16 -1.06 -1.86 -17.50
C ASN A 16 -0.29 -0.79 -18.29
N GLY A 17 1.04 -0.73 -18.19
CA GLY A 17 1.89 0.23 -18.88
C GLY A 17 1.70 1.69 -18.44
N ILE A 18 1.29 1.92 -17.19
CA ILE A 18 0.98 3.26 -16.66
C ILE A 18 2.19 3.83 -15.93
N ASP A 19 2.59 5.03 -16.32
CA ASP A 19 3.54 5.90 -15.60
C ASP A 19 3.15 7.36 -15.82
N GLU A 20 2.12 7.82 -15.12
CA GLU A 20 1.55 9.16 -15.31
C GLU A 20 0.96 9.72 -14.02
N VAL A 21 0.79 11.05 -13.96
CA VAL A 21 0.06 11.69 -12.87
C VAL A 21 -1.44 11.56 -13.14
N ARG A 22 -2.16 10.85 -12.26
CA ARG A 22 -3.60 10.63 -12.38
C ARG A 22 -4.23 10.37 -11.02
N ASP A 23 -5.55 10.48 -11.00
CA ASP A 23 -6.34 10.09 -9.85
C ASP A 23 -6.73 8.61 -9.91
N LEU A 24 -6.83 7.99 -8.74
CA LEU A 24 -7.39 6.65 -8.58
C LEU A 24 -8.63 6.72 -7.69
N TRP A 25 -9.66 6.00 -8.13
CA TRP A 25 -10.93 5.90 -7.42
C TRP A 25 -11.14 4.48 -6.95
N ILE A 26 -11.57 4.33 -5.70
CA ILE A 26 -11.79 3.05 -5.05
C ILE A 26 -13.19 3.07 -4.44
N ALA A 27 -13.97 2.03 -4.70
CA ALA A 27 -15.25 1.77 -4.06
C ALA A 27 -15.27 0.31 -3.60
N ASP A 28 -15.70 0.08 -2.36
CA ASP A 28 -15.85 -1.27 -1.77
C ASP A 28 -14.61 -2.14 -1.88
N GLY A 29 -13.45 -1.51 -1.65
CA GLY A 29 -12.16 -2.19 -1.71
C GLY A 29 -11.69 -2.54 -3.13
N ARG A 30 -12.33 -2.02 -4.18
CA ARG A 30 -11.94 -2.24 -5.58
C ARG A 30 -11.64 -0.93 -6.28
N VAL A 31 -10.62 -0.93 -7.13
CA VAL A 31 -10.35 0.19 -8.04
C VAL A 31 -11.47 0.27 -9.07
N ILE A 32 -12.03 1.45 -9.26
CA ILE A 32 -13.08 1.74 -10.24
C ILE A 32 -12.58 2.75 -11.28
N ALA A 33 -13.32 2.86 -12.38
CA ALA A 33 -13.06 3.93 -13.35
C ALA A 33 -13.26 5.31 -12.69
N THR A 34 -12.48 6.28 -13.17
CA THR A 34 -12.71 7.69 -12.81
C THR A 34 -14.16 8.06 -13.16
N PRO A 35 -14.92 8.65 -12.22
CA PRO A 35 -16.27 9.15 -12.51
C PRO A 35 -16.26 10.10 -13.70
N GLY A 36 -17.29 10.00 -14.56
CA GLY A 36 -17.44 10.91 -15.69
C GLY A 36 -17.89 12.32 -15.31
N ASP A 37 -18.43 12.49 -14.10
CA ASP A 37 -18.78 13.79 -13.52
C ASP A 37 -17.51 14.49 -12.98
N PRO A 38 -17.12 15.66 -13.52
CA PRO A 38 -15.96 16.42 -13.05
C PRO A 38 -16.08 16.88 -11.59
N ASP A 39 -17.31 17.03 -11.08
CA ASP A 39 -17.61 17.49 -9.73
C ASP A 39 -17.78 16.33 -8.74
N ALA A 40 -17.53 15.09 -9.18
CA ALA A 40 -17.62 13.91 -8.34
C ALA A 40 -16.76 14.07 -7.07
N LYS A 41 -17.38 13.81 -5.92
CA LYS A 41 -16.72 13.83 -4.61
C LYS A 41 -16.64 12.43 -4.05
N ALA A 42 -15.45 12.02 -3.63
CA ALA A 42 -15.27 10.83 -2.82
C ALA A 42 -15.57 11.14 -1.35
N ASP A 43 -16.03 10.14 -0.60
CA ASP A 43 -16.23 10.25 0.86
C ASP A 43 -14.92 10.54 1.59
N ARG A 44 -13.81 10.05 1.05
CA ARG A 44 -12.45 10.36 1.52
C ARG A 44 -11.55 10.68 0.34
N THR A 45 -10.74 11.72 0.49
CA THR A 45 -9.66 12.05 -0.46
C THR A 45 -8.31 12.01 0.24
N ILE A 46 -7.32 11.42 -0.42
CA ILE A 46 -5.91 11.44 -0.05
C ILE A 46 -5.18 12.26 -1.11
N ASP A 47 -4.50 13.33 -0.71
CA ASP A 47 -3.64 14.11 -1.61
C ASP A 47 -2.27 13.42 -1.72
N ALA A 48 -1.95 12.95 -2.92
CA ALA A 48 -0.72 12.24 -3.24
C ALA A 48 0.21 13.04 -4.17
N ARG A 49 0.00 14.36 -4.31
CA ARG A 49 0.88 15.21 -5.13
C ARG A 49 2.32 15.14 -4.66
N GLY A 50 3.23 14.90 -5.60
CA GLY A 50 4.66 14.71 -5.33
C GLY A 50 5.04 13.31 -4.83
N TYR A 51 4.07 12.41 -4.66
CA TYR A 51 4.31 11.02 -4.27
C TYR A 51 4.08 10.06 -5.45
N VAL A 52 4.71 8.89 -5.33
CA VAL A 52 4.46 7.75 -6.22
C VAL A 52 3.37 6.87 -5.62
N VAL A 53 2.45 6.42 -6.46
CA VAL A 53 1.38 5.48 -6.12
C VAL A 53 1.60 4.21 -6.92
N MET A 54 1.66 3.07 -6.24
CA MET A 54 1.90 1.76 -6.86
C MET A 54 0.88 0.73 -6.36
N PRO A 55 0.67 -0.39 -7.08
CA PRO A 55 -0.01 -1.56 -6.55
C PRO A 55 0.60 -2.02 -5.22
N GLY A 56 -0.21 -2.68 -4.39
CA GLY A 56 0.28 -3.28 -3.15
C GLY A 56 1.38 -4.31 -3.43
N GLY A 57 2.46 -4.26 -2.65
CA GLY A 57 3.58 -5.20 -2.79
C GLY A 57 3.15 -6.64 -2.50
N VAL A 58 3.59 -7.56 -3.35
CA VAL A 58 3.38 -9.01 -3.17
C VAL A 58 4.73 -9.67 -2.92
N ASP A 59 4.92 -10.17 -1.70
CA ASP A 59 6.10 -10.94 -1.32
C ASP A 59 5.82 -12.44 -1.51
N VAL A 60 6.50 -13.04 -2.49
CA VAL A 60 6.32 -14.45 -2.86
C VAL A 60 7.10 -15.41 -1.96
N HIS A 61 8.07 -14.93 -1.19
CA HIS A 61 8.92 -15.81 -0.40
C HIS A 61 9.47 -15.11 0.85
N CYS A 62 8.89 -15.43 1.99
CA CYS A 62 9.35 -14.93 3.28
C CYS A 62 9.25 -15.99 4.38
N HIS A 63 10.09 -15.84 5.41
CA HIS A 63 10.11 -16.71 6.58
C HIS A 63 9.36 -16.03 7.74
N ILE A 64 8.04 -15.83 7.62
CA ILE A 64 7.26 -15.08 8.61
C ILE A 64 6.50 -15.96 9.61
N ALA A 65 6.19 -17.21 9.24
CA ALA A 65 5.44 -18.18 10.05
C ALA A 65 6.09 -19.58 10.02
N GLY A 66 5.82 -20.38 11.06
CA GLY A 66 6.30 -21.76 11.21
C GLY A 66 7.25 -21.98 12.40
N THR A 67 7.51 -23.24 12.72
CA THR A 67 8.34 -23.64 13.88
C THR A 67 9.75 -23.06 13.80
N LYS A 68 10.36 -23.06 12.61
CA LYS A 68 11.70 -22.48 12.38
C LYS A 68 11.82 -21.02 12.80
N VAL A 69 10.86 -20.17 12.44
CA VAL A 69 10.93 -18.74 12.74
C VAL A 69 10.62 -18.49 14.22
N ASN A 70 9.73 -19.30 14.81
CA ASN A 70 9.45 -19.21 16.24
C ASN A 70 10.63 -19.66 17.09
N ALA A 71 11.32 -20.74 16.71
CA ALA A 71 12.54 -21.17 17.38
C ALA A 71 13.63 -20.09 17.31
N ALA A 72 13.82 -19.48 16.13
CA ALA A 72 14.77 -18.37 15.97
C ALA A 72 14.45 -17.19 16.90
N ARG A 73 13.17 -16.79 17.01
CA ARG A 73 12.73 -15.74 17.94
C ARG A 73 13.02 -16.06 19.40
N MET A 74 12.90 -17.33 19.81
CA MET A 74 13.20 -17.76 21.19
C MET A 74 14.70 -17.82 21.47
N LEU A 75 15.50 -18.20 20.47
CA LEU A 75 16.96 -18.29 20.60
C LEU A 75 17.65 -16.92 20.60
N ARG A 76 17.01 -15.90 20.01
CA ARG A 76 17.56 -14.54 19.86
C ARG A 76 16.64 -13.47 20.44
N PRO A 77 16.39 -13.47 21.77
CA PRO A 77 15.54 -12.48 22.41
C PRO A 77 16.06 -11.03 22.26
N GLU A 78 17.37 -10.85 22.09
CA GLU A 78 18.04 -9.58 21.83
C GLU A 78 17.68 -8.95 20.48
N GLU A 79 17.21 -9.74 19.51
CA GLU A 79 16.69 -9.24 18.23
C GLU A 79 15.18 -8.94 18.30
N GLY A 80 14.55 -9.18 19.45
CA GLY A 80 13.12 -8.98 19.68
C GLY A 80 12.72 -7.51 19.64
N ARG A 81 11.48 -7.23 19.23
CA ARG A 81 10.94 -5.86 19.22
C ARG A 81 10.93 -5.28 20.63
N GLY A 82 11.72 -4.24 20.87
CA GLY A 82 11.86 -3.60 22.18
C GLY A 82 13.06 -4.10 23.00
N ALA A 83 13.83 -5.07 22.51
CA ALA A 83 15.19 -5.27 22.97
C ALA A 83 15.98 -4.02 22.55
N GLY A 84 16.36 -3.20 23.53
CA GLY A 84 17.16 -2.01 23.26
C GLY A 84 18.42 -2.42 22.50
N LEU A 85 18.74 -1.69 21.43
CA LEU A 85 20.07 -1.79 20.83
C LEU A 85 21.09 -1.46 21.94
N PRO A 86 22.12 -2.29 22.17
CA PRO A 86 23.29 -1.77 22.88
C PRO A 86 23.80 -0.59 22.04
N GLY A 87 23.90 0.57 22.69
CA GLY A 87 24.40 1.81 22.07
C GLY A 87 25.84 1.71 21.58
#